data_AF-A0A6A6SGG5-F1
#
_entry.id   AF-A0A6A6SGG5-F1
#
_cell.length_a   1.000
_cell.length_b   1.000
_cell.length_c   1.000
_cell.angle_alpha   90.00
_cell.angle_beta   90.00
_cell.angle_gamma   90.00
#
_symmetry.space_group_name_H-M   'P 1'
#
loop_
_entity.id
_entity.type
_entity.pdbx_description
1 polymer ?
#
loop_
_entity_poly.entity_id
_entity_poly.type
_entity_poly.pdbx_seq_one_letter_code
_entity_poly.pdbx_strand_id
1 'polypeptide(L)'
;ILTALSLVTTAYTAVAESVPEGIAPDGKAPADCESNSKSNFTIGYSLLSSMKRESALEVSPSFYATHNNALQCTLQDGILKDPQNRVGSVVANYQFQFDGPPQAGAIYTGGFSICKNSSLAIGSSTRWWKCGSGEFYNLYERSIGGQCDEIRIVV
;
A
#
# COMPACT_ATOMS: atom_id res chain seq x y z
N ILE A 1 -17.78 19.87 -61.98
CA ILE A 1 -17.15 20.30 -60.71
C ILE A 1 -17.67 19.35 -59.64
N LEU A 2 -16.89 18.34 -59.26
CA LEU A 2 -17.23 17.40 -58.18
C LEU A 2 -16.09 17.48 -57.17
N THR A 3 -16.31 18.17 -56.07
CA THR A 3 -15.37 18.28 -54.95
C THR A 3 -15.64 17.13 -53.98
N ALA A 4 -14.71 16.17 -53.92
CA ALA A 4 -14.72 15.11 -52.92
C ALA A 4 -14.23 15.68 -51.58
N LEU A 5 -15.07 15.59 -50.54
CA LEU A 5 -14.77 16.01 -49.19
C LEU A 5 -14.25 14.79 -48.42
N SER A 6 -12.94 14.65 -48.26
CA SER A 6 -12.33 13.60 -47.43
C SER A 6 -12.37 14.00 -45.96
N LEU A 7 -13.22 13.33 -45.18
CA LEU A 7 -13.20 13.39 -43.71
C LEU A 7 -12.08 12.47 -43.19
N VAL A 8 -11.02 13.08 -42.66
CA VAL A 8 -9.98 12.37 -41.91
C VAL A 8 -10.43 12.28 -40.46
N THR A 9 -10.97 11.14 -40.05
CA THR A 9 -11.28 10.84 -38.65
C THR A 9 -10.00 10.40 -37.94
N THR A 10 -9.41 11.28 -37.13
CA THR A 10 -8.31 10.93 -36.23
C THR A 10 -8.89 10.20 -35.02
N ALA A 11 -8.65 8.89 -34.91
CA ALA A 11 -9.00 8.13 -33.72
C ALA A 11 -7.99 8.48 -32.60
N TYR A 12 -8.45 9.20 -31.58
CA TYR A 12 -7.68 9.40 -30.35
C TYR A 12 -7.71 8.10 -29.55
N THR A 13 -6.60 7.37 -29.53
CA THR A 13 -6.38 6.30 -28.56
C THR A 13 -6.05 6.96 -27.22
N ALA A 14 -7.01 6.98 -26.30
CA ALA A 14 -6.75 7.34 -24.91
C ALA A 14 -5.89 6.24 -24.28
N VAL A 15 -4.58 6.49 -24.14
CA VAL A 15 -3.74 5.68 -23.26
C VAL A 15 -4.09 6.06 -21.83
N ALA A 16 -4.61 5.12 -21.05
CA ALA A 16 -4.71 5.32 -19.61
C ALA A 16 -3.28 5.34 -19.06
N GLU A 17 -2.73 6.52 -18.79
CA GLU A 17 -1.41 6.65 -18.17
C GLU A 17 -1.47 6.02 -16.78
N SER A 18 -0.61 5.01 -16.55
CA SER A 18 -0.43 4.42 -15.23
C SER A 18 0.10 5.48 -14.26
N VAL A 19 -0.42 5.50 -13.03
CA VAL A 19 0.10 6.42 -12.00
C VAL A 19 1.60 6.12 -11.78
N PRO A 20 2.48 7.13 -11.80
CA PRO A 20 3.92 6.95 -11.57
C PRO A 20 4.22 6.25 -10.23
N GLU A 21 5.26 5.42 -10.19
CA GLU A 21 5.81 4.89 -8.94
C GLU A 21 6.59 5.98 -8.19
N GLY A 22 6.66 5.89 -6.85
CA GLY A 22 7.49 6.79 -6.04
C GLY A 22 6.82 8.07 -5.55
N ILE A 23 5.51 8.25 -5.77
CA ILE A 23 4.77 9.39 -5.21
C ILE A 23 4.70 9.21 -3.69
N ALA A 24 5.38 10.07 -2.94
CA ALA A 24 5.49 9.99 -1.48
C ALA A 24 4.66 11.10 -0.81
N PRO A 25 4.17 10.87 0.43
CA PRO A 25 3.66 11.96 1.25
C PRO A 25 4.73 12.99 1.58
N ASP A 26 4.29 14.20 1.96
CA ASP A 26 5.17 15.19 2.55
C ASP A 26 5.77 14.71 3.88
N GLY A 27 7.00 15.16 4.17
CA GLY A 27 7.71 14.81 5.40
C GLY A 27 8.76 13.72 5.20
N LYS A 28 9.73 13.68 6.11
CA LYS A 28 10.83 12.70 6.06
C LYS A 28 10.45 11.43 6.81
N ALA A 29 10.96 10.30 6.33
CA ALA A 29 10.94 9.05 7.08
C ALA A 29 11.48 9.26 8.51
N PRO A 30 10.93 8.57 9.53
CA PRO A 30 11.47 8.67 10.88
C PRO A 30 12.95 8.26 10.92
N ALA A 31 13.72 8.81 11.86
CA ALA A 31 15.19 8.74 11.88
C ALA A 31 15.78 7.31 11.86
N ASP A 32 15.02 6.32 12.35
CA ASP A 32 15.44 4.92 12.43
C ASP A 32 14.77 4.04 11.35
N CYS A 33 14.30 4.63 10.25
CA CYS A 33 13.62 3.93 9.17
C CYS A 33 14.38 4.02 7.84
N GLU A 34 14.49 2.90 7.16
CA GLU A 34 15.25 2.74 5.91
C GLU A 34 14.29 2.54 4.74
N SER A 35 14.55 3.19 3.61
CA SER A 35 13.75 3.08 2.38
C SER A 35 14.14 1.88 1.52
N ASN A 36 15.07 1.04 2.00
CA ASN A 36 15.59 -0.12 1.30
C ASN A 36 15.65 -1.32 2.25
N SER A 37 14.98 -2.42 1.89
CA SER A 37 15.07 -3.69 2.62
C SER A 37 16.27 -4.50 2.16
N LYS A 38 17.04 -5.07 3.10
CA LYS A 38 18.20 -5.94 2.78
C LYS A 38 17.79 -7.32 2.24
N SER A 39 16.58 -7.76 2.54
CA SER A 39 16.00 -9.04 2.14
C SER A 39 14.49 -8.88 1.99
N ASN A 40 13.87 -9.85 1.32
CA ASN A 40 12.41 -9.95 1.29
C ASN A 40 11.87 -10.12 2.72
N PHE A 41 10.67 -9.63 2.96
CA PHE A 41 9.98 -9.69 4.25
C PHE A 41 8.49 -9.93 4.04
N THR A 42 7.77 -10.32 5.08
CA THR A 42 6.32 -10.50 5.00
C THR A 42 5.64 -9.42 5.82
N ILE A 43 4.49 -8.93 5.37
CA ILE A 43 3.74 -7.92 6.12
C ILE A 43 2.64 -8.58 6.96
N GLY A 44 2.46 -8.09 8.18
CA GLY A 44 1.34 -8.38 9.07
C GLY A 44 0.89 -7.11 9.80
N TYR A 45 0.05 -7.24 10.83
CA TYR A 45 -0.26 -6.11 11.70
C TYR A 45 -0.38 -6.51 13.16
N SER A 46 -0.13 -5.56 14.06
CA SER A 46 -0.36 -5.68 15.49
C SER A 46 -1.31 -4.59 16.00
N LEU A 47 -2.22 -4.97 16.91
CA LEU A 47 -3.14 -4.04 17.57
C LEU A 47 -2.42 -3.35 18.74
N LEU A 48 -2.60 -2.05 18.90
CA LEU A 48 -2.03 -1.29 20.02
C LEU A 48 -2.86 -1.40 21.31
N SER A 49 -4.16 -1.69 21.20
CA SER A 49 -5.06 -1.82 22.34
C SER A 49 -5.46 -3.27 22.57
N SER A 50 -4.91 -3.87 23.62
CA SER A 50 -5.24 -5.21 24.13
C SER A 50 -6.59 -5.30 24.88
N MET A 51 -7.55 -4.41 24.59
CA MET A 51 -8.82 -4.34 25.33
C MET A 51 -9.99 -5.16 24.75
N LYS A 52 -9.85 -5.78 23.56
CA LYS A 52 -10.85 -6.74 23.08
C LYS A 52 -10.16 -8.04 22.68
N ARG A 53 -10.16 -8.99 23.61
CA ARG A 53 -9.70 -10.37 23.42
C ARG A 53 -10.75 -11.13 22.61
N GLU A 54 -10.96 -10.74 21.36
CA GLU A 54 -11.71 -11.53 20.38
C GLU A 54 -10.66 -12.05 19.41
N SER A 55 -10.25 -13.31 19.63
CA SER A 55 -9.42 -14.14 18.77
C SER A 55 -8.78 -13.39 17.61
N ALA A 56 -7.79 -12.55 17.92
CA ALA A 56 -6.83 -12.18 16.91
C ALA A 56 -6.23 -13.54 16.52
N LEU A 57 -6.62 -14.04 15.34
CA LEU A 57 -5.62 -14.61 14.47
C LEU A 57 -4.58 -13.49 14.32
N GLU A 58 -3.70 -13.42 15.32
CA GLU A 58 -2.37 -12.87 15.23
C GLU A 58 -1.75 -13.70 14.14
N VAL A 59 -2.03 -13.35 12.88
CA VAL A 59 -1.36 -13.97 11.76
C VAL A 59 0.02 -13.38 11.78
N SER A 60 0.85 -13.97 12.65
CA SER A 60 2.25 -13.64 12.75
C SER A 60 2.85 -13.74 11.34
N PRO A 61 3.84 -12.90 11.01
CA PRO A 61 4.64 -13.07 9.81
C PRO A 61 5.10 -14.53 9.61
N SER A 62 5.31 -15.28 10.70
CA SER A 62 5.62 -16.72 10.71
C SER A 62 4.47 -17.65 10.29
N PHE A 63 3.20 -17.31 10.53
CA PHE A 63 2.05 -18.10 10.06
C PHE A 63 1.89 -17.99 8.54
N TYR A 64 2.16 -16.82 7.96
CA TYR A 64 2.24 -16.67 6.51
C TYR A 64 3.48 -17.36 5.94
N ALA A 65 4.65 -17.26 6.59
CA ALA A 65 5.90 -17.84 6.09
C ALA A 65 5.88 -19.39 5.96
N THR A 66 5.06 -20.09 6.75
CA THR A 66 4.89 -21.55 6.65
C THR A 66 3.96 -22.01 5.53
N HIS A 67 3.24 -21.08 4.90
CA HIS A 67 2.39 -21.35 3.75
C HIS A 67 3.03 -20.65 2.54
N ASN A 68 3.33 -21.39 1.46
CA ASN A 68 4.00 -20.90 0.24
C ASN A 68 3.29 -19.74 -0.53
N ASN A 69 2.33 -19.06 0.10
CA ASN A 69 1.58 -17.90 -0.37
C ASN A 69 1.87 -16.62 0.46
N ALA A 70 2.93 -16.59 1.26
CA ALA A 70 3.30 -15.39 1.99
C ALA A 70 3.55 -14.20 1.04
N LEU A 71 3.00 -13.02 1.34
CA LEU A 71 3.28 -11.76 0.65
C LEU A 71 4.74 -11.34 0.92
N GLN A 72 5.70 -12.02 0.29
CA GLN A 72 7.12 -11.68 0.35
C GLN A 72 7.37 -10.37 -0.39
N CYS A 73 7.30 -9.28 0.36
CA CYS A 73 7.46 -7.94 -0.15
C CYS A 73 8.95 -7.59 -0.28
N THR A 74 9.22 -6.64 -1.16
CA THR A 74 10.50 -5.94 -1.29
C THR A 74 10.27 -4.46 -1.11
N LEU A 75 11.27 -3.76 -0.57
CA LEU A 75 11.27 -2.31 -0.45
C LEU A 75 12.56 -1.78 -1.07
N GLN A 76 12.44 -0.98 -2.11
CA GLN A 76 13.58 -0.36 -2.80
C GLN A 76 13.27 1.11 -3.11
N ASP A 77 14.13 2.02 -2.70
CA ASP A 77 13.97 3.47 -2.86
C ASP A 77 12.58 3.99 -2.43
N GLY A 78 12.04 3.40 -1.37
CA GLY A 78 10.73 3.74 -0.82
C GLY A 78 9.54 3.20 -1.60
N ILE A 79 9.76 2.35 -2.61
CA ILE A 79 8.74 1.66 -3.40
C ILE A 79 8.58 0.24 -2.84
N LEU A 80 7.40 -0.04 -2.30
CA LEU A 80 7.03 -1.35 -1.77
C LEU A 80 6.42 -2.21 -2.89
N LYS A 81 6.92 -3.43 -3.11
CA LYS A 81 6.35 -4.36 -4.11
C LYS A 81 6.09 -5.74 -3.52
N ASP A 82 5.02 -6.38 -3.96
CA ASP A 82 4.69 -7.76 -3.59
C ASP A 82 5.37 -8.79 -4.53
N PRO A 83 5.21 -10.11 -4.30
CA PRO A 83 5.80 -11.16 -5.15
C PRO A 83 5.35 -11.14 -6.62
N GLN A 84 4.20 -10.50 -6.91
CA GLN A 84 3.66 -10.35 -8.26
C GLN A 84 4.10 -9.04 -8.90
N ASN A 85 5.07 -8.34 -8.29
CA ASN A 85 5.57 -7.04 -8.72
C ASN A 85 4.49 -5.94 -8.76
N ARG A 86 3.42 -6.11 -7.98
CA ARG A 86 2.40 -5.08 -7.74
C ARG A 86 2.95 -4.06 -6.75
N VAL A 87 2.61 -2.80 -6.96
CA VAL A 87 3.06 -1.68 -6.15
C VAL A 87 2.12 -1.51 -4.96
N GLY A 88 2.71 -1.50 -3.76
CA GLY A 88 2.01 -1.07 -2.55
C GLY A 88 1.70 0.41 -2.66
N SER A 89 0.44 0.77 -2.50
CA SER A 89 -0.03 2.14 -2.68
C SER A 89 -1.08 2.52 -1.64
N VAL A 90 -1.20 3.82 -1.40
CA VAL A 90 -2.35 4.40 -0.70
C VAL A 90 -3.21 5.08 -1.75
N VAL A 91 -4.47 4.67 -1.86
CA VAL A 91 -5.40 5.19 -2.88
C VAL A 91 -6.25 6.35 -2.36
N ALA A 92 -7.05 6.98 -3.22
CA ALA A 92 -7.80 8.21 -2.92
C ALA A 92 -8.73 8.14 -1.68
N ASN A 93 -9.19 6.95 -1.29
CA ASN A 93 -9.96 6.73 -0.05
C ASN A 93 -9.07 6.39 1.17
N TYR A 94 -7.76 6.57 1.05
CA TYR A 94 -6.72 6.28 2.03
C TYR A 94 -6.46 4.80 2.32
N GLN A 95 -7.03 3.89 1.54
CA GLN A 95 -6.79 2.46 1.67
C GLN A 95 -5.39 2.09 1.19
N PHE A 96 -4.70 1.26 1.95
CA PHE A 96 -3.47 0.59 1.55
C PHE A 96 -3.78 -0.71 0.78
N GLN A 97 -3.20 -0.86 -0.41
CA GLN A 97 -3.38 -2.05 -1.26
C GLN A 97 -2.21 -2.27 -2.22
N PHE A 98 -2.16 -3.44 -2.85
CA PHE A 98 -1.19 -3.78 -3.90
C PHE A 98 -1.88 -3.90 -5.26
N ASP A 99 -1.45 -3.09 -6.22
CA ASP A 99 -1.96 -3.11 -7.60
C ASP A 99 -0.83 -3.15 -8.63
N GLY A 100 -1.10 -3.79 -9.76
CA GLY A 100 -0.18 -3.81 -10.91
C GLY A 100 -0.95 -3.56 -12.20
N PRO A 101 -0.84 -2.37 -12.84
CA PRO A 101 -0.18 -1.13 -12.38
C PRO A 101 -0.93 -0.45 -11.21
N PRO A 102 -0.36 0.57 -10.53
CA PRO A 102 -1.08 1.32 -9.51
C PRO A 102 -2.43 1.85 -10.01
N GLN A 103 -3.47 1.76 -9.18
CA GLN A 103 -4.81 2.20 -9.54
C GLN A 103 -4.82 3.70 -9.86
N ALA A 104 -5.59 4.10 -10.88
CA ALA A 104 -5.87 5.51 -11.16
C ALA A 104 -6.41 6.20 -9.88
N GLY A 105 -5.79 7.32 -9.51
CA GLY A 105 -6.12 8.03 -8.26
C GLY A 105 -5.37 7.51 -7.03
N ALA A 106 -4.36 6.65 -7.19
CA ALA A 106 -3.38 6.41 -6.12
C ALA A 106 -2.73 7.72 -5.71
N ILE A 107 -2.80 8.05 -4.40
CA ILE A 107 -2.23 9.29 -3.87
C ILE A 107 -0.78 9.09 -3.44
N TYR A 108 -0.42 7.89 -2.99
CA TYR A 108 0.96 7.51 -2.70
C TYR A 108 1.31 6.16 -3.34
N THR A 109 2.41 6.13 -4.06
CA THR A 109 2.99 4.93 -4.71
C THR A 109 4.47 4.74 -4.29
N GLY A 110 4.88 5.45 -3.24
CA GLY A 110 6.20 5.43 -2.65
C GLY A 110 6.23 6.13 -1.29
N GLY A 111 7.43 6.40 -0.78
CA GLY A 111 7.61 6.98 0.55
C GLY A 111 7.47 5.98 1.70
N PHE A 112 7.49 4.68 1.39
CA PHE A 112 7.54 3.63 2.40
C PHE A 112 8.93 3.52 3.03
N SER A 113 8.99 3.15 4.30
CA SER A 113 10.24 2.83 4.99
C SER A 113 10.03 1.76 6.06
N ILE A 114 11.07 1.01 6.39
CA ILE A 114 11.05 0.00 7.46
C ILE A 114 11.86 0.52 8.63
N CYS A 115 11.21 0.61 9.79
CA CYS A 115 11.81 1.11 11.01
C CYS A 115 12.50 0.00 11.81
N LYS A 116 13.48 0.36 12.64
CA LYS A 116 14.24 -0.58 13.50
C LYS A 116 13.38 -1.49 14.39
N ASN A 117 12.17 -1.07 14.73
CA ASN A 117 11.20 -1.86 15.50
C ASN A 117 10.32 -2.78 14.61
N SER A 118 10.74 -3.05 13.38
CA SER A 118 10.01 -3.83 12.38
C SER A 118 8.65 -3.26 12.01
N SER A 119 8.43 -1.95 12.14
CA SER A 119 7.20 -1.31 11.65
C SER A 119 7.39 -0.72 10.26
N LEU A 120 6.35 -0.86 9.43
CA LEU A 120 6.27 -0.18 8.14
C LEU A 120 5.80 1.26 8.38
N ALA A 121 6.55 2.23 7.87
CA ALA A 121 6.20 3.63 7.82
C ALA A 121 5.82 4.05 6.39
N ILE A 122 5.03 5.11 6.31
CA ILE A 122 4.79 5.88 5.10
C ILE A 122 4.93 7.38 5.42
N GLY A 123 5.73 8.11 4.65
CA GLY A 123 6.11 9.48 4.99
C GLY A 123 6.74 9.53 6.39
N SER A 124 6.24 10.40 7.28
CA SER A 124 6.75 10.55 8.65
C SER A 124 6.05 9.69 9.71
N SER A 125 5.17 8.77 9.34
CA SER A 125 4.30 8.04 10.27
C SER A 125 4.48 6.52 10.17
N THR A 126 4.45 5.84 11.32
CA THR A 126 4.29 4.38 11.43
C THR A 126 2.86 3.96 11.77
N ARG A 127 1.93 4.93 11.82
CA ARG A 127 0.54 4.68 12.18
C ARG A 127 -0.25 4.21 10.98
N TRP A 128 -1.03 3.17 11.21
CA TRP A 128 -1.97 2.60 10.27
C TRP A 128 -3.28 2.33 11.00
N TRP A 129 -4.35 2.13 10.24
CA TRP A 129 -5.68 1.87 10.78
C TRP A 129 -6.28 0.64 10.14
N LYS A 130 -6.81 -0.26 10.97
CA LYS A 130 -7.63 -1.39 10.54
C LYS A 130 -9.08 -0.96 10.69
N CYS A 131 -9.76 -0.70 9.58
CA CYS A 131 -11.14 -0.23 9.59
C CYS A 131 -12.10 -1.27 9.01
N GLY A 132 -13.26 -1.42 9.67
CA GLY A 132 -14.32 -2.34 9.25
C GLY A 132 -15.03 -1.89 7.99
N SER A 133 -15.35 -2.84 7.12
CA SER A 133 -16.11 -2.68 5.88
C SER A 133 -17.04 -3.88 5.71
N GLY A 134 -18.15 -3.90 6.47
CA GLY A 134 -19.02 -5.07 6.58
C GLY A 134 -18.36 -6.17 7.41
N GLU A 135 -18.28 -7.39 6.86
CA GLU A 135 -17.67 -8.56 7.52
C GLU A 135 -16.13 -8.59 7.43
N PHE A 136 -15.53 -7.64 6.71
CA PHE A 136 -14.09 -7.59 6.46
C PHE A 136 -13.47 -6.31 7.00
N TYR A 137 -12.13 -6.28 7.04
CA TYR A 137 -11.37 -5.11 7.40
C TYR A 137 -10.34 -4.81 6.31
N ASN A 138 -10.13 -3.52 6.04
CA ASN A 138 -9.04 -3.03 5.19
C ASN A 138 -8.07 -2.20 6.03
N LEU A 139 -6.85 -2.01 5.49
CA LEU A 139 -5.82 -1.20 6.11
C LEU A 139 -5.81 0.19 5.49
N TYR A 140 -5.61 1.22 6.31
CA TYR A 140 -5.68 2.61 5.88
C TYR A 140 -4.53 3.43 6.45
N GLU A 141 -4.09 4.43 5.70
CA GLU A 141 -3.09 5.42 6.13
C GLU A 141 -3.64 6.36 7.22
N ARG A 142 -4.96 6.47 7.35
CA ARG A 142 -5.63 7.25 8.39
C ARG A 142 -6.93 6.60 8.84
N SER A 143 -7.44 6.99 10.01
CA SER A 143 -8.80 6.61 10.41
C SER A 143 -9.83 7.21 9.44
N ILE A 144 -10.76 6.37 8.98
CA ILE A 144 -11.85 6.74 8.07
C ILE A 144 -13.24 6.73 8.74
N GLY A 145 -13.32 6.50 10.06
CA GLY A 145 -14.60 6.47 10.77
C GLY A 145 -14.52 5.85 12.16
N GLY A 146 -15.70 5.53 12.72
CA GLY A 146 -15.83 5.02 14.09
C GLY A 146 -15.45 3.56 14.29
N GLN A 147 -15.38 2.77 13.22
CA GLN A 147 -15.01 1.35 13.26
C GLN A 147 -13.56 1.15 12.82
N CYS A 148 -12.62 1.79 13.53
CA CYS A 148 -11.20 1.75 13.20
C CYS A 148 -10.34 1.56 14.45
N ASP A 149 -9.44 0.59 14.39
CA ASP A 149 -8.39 0.38 15.41
C ASP A 149 -7.05 0.89 14.87
N GLU A 150 -6.32 1.67 15.68
CA GLU A 150 -4.93 2.01 15.34
C GLU A 150 -4.04 0.76 15.49
N ILE A 151 -3.27 0.49 14.44
CA ILE A 151 -2.37 -0.66 14.34
C ILE A 151 -0.95 -0.22 13.98
N ARG A 152 -0.01 -1.17 14.03
CA ARG A 152 1.25 -1.10 13.30
C ARG A 152 1.24 -2.19 12.24
N ILE A 153 1.57 -1.84 11.00
CA ILE A 153 1.97 -2.87 10.02
C ILE A 153 3.38 -3.30 10.39
N VAL A 154 3.57 -4.61 10.55
CA VAL A 154 4.86 -5.20 10.97
C VAL A 154 5.47 -6.01 9.83
N VAL A 155 6.80 -6.01 9.75
CA VAL A 155 7.60 -6.73 8.75
C VAL A 155 8.45 -7.85 9.33
#